data_AF-A0A7L4GUR7-F1
#
_entry.id   AF-A0A7L4GUR7-F1
#
_cell.length_a   1.000
_cell.length_b   1.000
_cell.length_c   1.000
_cell.angle_alpha   90.00
_cell.angle_beta   90.00
_cell.angle_gamma   90.00
#
_symmetry.space_group_name_H-M   'P 1'
#
loop_
_entity.id
_entity.type
_entity.pdbx_description
1 polymer ?
#
loop_
_entity_poly.entity_id
_entity_poly.type
_entity_poly.pdbx_seq_one_letter_code
_entity_poly.pdbx_strand_id
1 'polypeptide(L)'
;EPFRLRLLLPRPFQPEGDGLCLELLLGPNPQVAKGTHVLIPLGESSPTGWRAEEEGAEEEGAGPSGSSALNITLTAPPDAPIGRYRLSVKTRTGAGEYAAPFDAANDFFLLFNPWCPDDQVYMEKTSDLNEYVLNETGRIFYGTEDQIAERSWNYGQVPQKWGGPQKLGGTPKKPAPQTHVGVPPGFGVQVNSLDDSGVLVGNWTGDYAQGTNPSAWAGSVAIL
;
A
#
# COMPACT_ATOMS: atom_id res chain seq x y z
N GLU A 1 -9.66 -8.17 -0.24
CA GLU A 1 -10.10 -8.45 1.14
C GLU A 1 -10.68 -7.20 1.78
N PRO A 2 -11.73 -7.32 2.61
CA PRO A 2 -12.28 -6.21 3.38
C PRO A 2 -11.41 -5.82 4.58
N PHE A 3 -11.40 -4.54 4.95
CA PHE A 3 -10.79 -4.04 6.18
C PHE A 3 -11.70 -3.04 6.89
N ARG A 4 -11.50 -2.86 8.20
CA ARG A 4 -12.39 -2.07 9.05
C ARG A 4 -11.85 -0.66 9.28
N LEU A 5 -12.74 0.31 9.21
CA LEU A 5 -12.53 1.70 9.57
C LEU A 5 -13.47 2.07 10.71
N ARG A 6 -12.98 2.90 11.63
CA ARG A 6 -13.78 3.44 12.73
C ARG A 6 -13.83 4.95 12.63
N LEU A 7 -15.01 5.49 12.36
CA LEU A 7 -15.23 6.93 12.27
C LEU A 7 -15.80 7.46 13.59
N LEU A 8 -15.22 8.55 14.10
CA LEU A 8 -15.74 9.26 15.26
C LEU A 8 -16.56 10.46 14.77
N LEU A 9 -17.86 10.42 15.06
CA LEU A 9 -18.83 11.44 14.66
C LEU A 9 -19.28 12.25 15.89
N PRO A 10 -19.68 13.52 15.72
CA PRO A 10 -20.19 14.34 16.82
C PRO A 10 -21.59 13.94 17.30
N ARG A 11 -22.29 13.08 16.55
CA ARG A 11 -23.57 12.48 16.90
C ARG A 11 -23.74 11.15 16.16
N PRO A 12 -24.69 10.29 16.57
CA PRO A 12 -25.01 9.07 15.84
C PRO A 12 -25.36 9.35 14.38
N PHE A 13 -24.88 8.47 13.48
CA PHE A 13 -25.21 8.49 12.06
C PHE A 13 -26.68 8.11 11.86
N GLN A 14 -27.41 8.86 11.02
CA GLN A 14 -28.82 8.62 10.71
C GLN A 14 -28.98 8.29 9.23
N PRO A 15 -29.10 7.01 8.82
CA PRO A 15 -29.11 6.60 7.42
C PRO A 15 -30.20 7.27 6.55
N GLU A 16 -31.34 7.64 7.14
CA GLU A 16 -32.44 8.29 6.41
C GLU A 16 -32.22 9.79 6.12
N GLY A 17 -31.37 10.46 6.92
CA GLY A 17 -31.16 11.92 6.84
C GLY A 17 -29.73 12.34 6.51
N ASP A 18 -28.77 11.43 6.69
CA ASP A 18 -27.34 11.68 6.51
C ASP A 18 -26.81 10.91 5.30
N GLY A 19 -26.06 11.60 4.44
CA GLY A 19 -25.18 10.98 3.47
C GLY A 19 -23.76 10.92 4.00
N LEU A 20 -23.07 9.80 3.78
CA LEU A 20 -21.64 9.64 4.05
C LEU A 20 -20.94 9.09 2.81
N CYS A 21 -19.80 9.66 2.46
CA CYS A 21 -18.99 9.23 1.33
C CYS A 21 -17.51 9.24 1.72
N LEU A 22 -16.83 8.13 1.49
CA LEU A 22 -15.37 8.05 1.61
C LEU A 22 -14.74 8.47 0.28
N GLU A 23 -13.73 9.33 0.34
CA GLU A 23 -12.94 9.75 -0.82
C GLU A 23 -11.53 9.20 -0.70
N LEU A 24 -11.09 8.46 -1.72
CA LEU A 24 -9.74 7.93 -1.83
C LEU A 24 -9.00 8.62 -2.97
N LEU A 25 -7.80 9.13 -2.69
CA LEU A 25 -6.93 9.76 -3.68
C LEU A 25 -5.58 9.04 -3.73
N LEU A 26 -5.19 8.61 -4.93
CA LEU A 26 -3.91 7.96 -5.20
C LEU A 26 -3.03 8.82 -6.10
N GLY A 27 -1.80 9.07 -5.64
CA GLY A 27 -0.79 9.80 -6.39
C GLY A 27 -1.02 11.32 -6.46
N PRO A 28 -0.15 12.05 -7.19
CA PRO A 28 -0.18 13.51 -7.23
C PRO A 28 -1.29 14.08 -8.11
N ASN A 29 -1.78 13.32 -9.10
CA ASN A 29 -2.83 13.75 -10.04
C ASN A 29 -3.96 12.69 -10.12
N PRO A 30 -4.82 12.58 -9.08
CA PRO A 30 -5.93 11.64 -9.03
C PRO A 30 -6.94 11.86 -10.17
N GLN A 31 -7.40 10.77 -10.80
CA GLN A 31 -8.38 10.79 -11.89
C GLN A 31 -9.38 9.65 -11.74
N VAL A 32 -10.68 9.96 -11.82
CA VAL A 32 -11.77 8.99 -11.74
C VAL A 32 -11.65 7.95 -12.86
N ALA A 33 -11.37 8.40 -14.09
CA ALA A 33 -11.22 7.53 -15.26
C ALA A 33 -10.05 6.52 -15.15
N LYS A 34 -9.11 6.73 -14.21
CA LYS A 34 -7.97 5.84 -13.96
C LYS A 34 -8.09 5.08 -12.64
N GLY A 35 -9.23 5.18 -11.95
CA GLY A 35 -9.41 4.57 -10.62
C GLY A 35 -8.50 5.15 -9.52
N THR A 36 -7.88 6.31 -9.75
CA THR A 36 -6.96 6.97 -8.79
C THR A 36 -7.64 8.06 -7.97
N HIS A 37 -8.86 8.44 -8.35
CA HIS A 37 -9.79 9.21 -7.53
C HIS A 37 -11.08 8.41 -7.37
N VAL A 38 -11.37 7.97 -6.16
CA VAL A 38 -12.50 7.08 -5.87
C VAL A 38 -13.43 7.74 -4.86
N LEU A 39 -14.72 7.73 -5.16
CA LEU A 39 -15.78 8.15 -4.26
C LEU A 39 -16.64 6.94 -3.92
N ILE A 40 -16.80 6.67 -2.62
CA ILE A 40 -17.46 5.46 -2.10
C ILE A 40 -18.58 5.92 -1.18
N PRO A 41 -19.82 6.05 -1.68
CA PRO A 41 -20.97 6.31 -0.82
C PRO A 41 -21.19 5.11 0.13
N LEU A 42 -21.52 5.40 1.39
CA LEU A 42 -21.81 4.37 2.37
C LEU A 42 -23.12 3.63 1.99
N GLY A 43 -23.07 2.29 1.96
CA GLY A 43 -24.20 1.44 1.57
C GLY A 43 -24.35 1.22 0.06
N GLU A 44 -23.51 1.85 -0.76
CA GLU A 44 -23.52 1.71 -2.22
C GLU A 44 -22.16 1.24 -2.75
N SER A 45 -22.15 0.79 -4.00
CA SER A 45 -20.90 0.46 -4.71
C SER A 45 -20.43 1.66 -5.54
N SER A 46 -19.14 1.96 -5.43
CA SER A 46 -18.47 2.91 -6.31
C SER A 46 -18.41 2.38 -7.75
N PRO A 47 -18.43 3.23 -8.79
CA PRO A 47 -18.19 2.82 -10.17
C PRO A 47 -16.87 2.08 -10.39
N THR A 48 -15.89 2.27 -9.49
CA THR A 48 -14.59 1.58 -9.52
C THR A 48 -14.61 0.25 -8.78
N GLY A 49 -15.77 -0.25 -8.34
CA GLY A 49 -15.91 -1.55 -7.65
C GLY A 49 -15.67 -1.51 -6.14
N TRP A 50 -15.18 -0.39 -5.60
CA TRP A 50 -15.04 -0.19 -4.16
C TRP A 50 -16.38 -0.16 -3.45
N ARG A 51 -16.43 -0.70 -2.22
CA ARG A 51 -17.65 -0.73 -1.41
C ARG A 51 -17.37 -0.32 0.02
N ALA A 52 -18.29 0.42 0.62
CA ALA A 52 -18.29 0.76 2.04
C ALA A 52 -19.62 0.36 2.64
N GLU A 53 -19.59 -0.46 3.68
CA GLU A 53 -20.77 -0.99 4.34
C GLU A 53 -20.70 -0.70 5.83
N GLU A 54 -21.81 -0.25 6.41
CA GLU A 54 -21.92 -0.08 7.86
C GLU A 54 -21.88 -1.46 8.53
N GLU A 55 -20.97 -1.61 9.50
CA GLU A 55 -20.97 -2.78 10.36
C GLU A 55 -21.89 -2.47 11.55
N GLY A 56 -22.74 -3.43 11.93
CA GLY A 56 -23.76 -3.22 12.98
C GLY A 56 -23.20 -2.61 14.26
N ALA A 57 -24.03 -1.86 14.97
CA ALA A 57 -23.62 -1.10 16.15
C ALA A 57 -23.06 -2.01 17.25
N GLU A 58 -21.73 -1.98 17.44
CA GLU A 58 -21.11 -2.41 18.69
C GLU A 58 -21.19 -1.27 19.72
N GLU A 59 -21.30 -1.66 21.00
CA GLU A 59 -21.52 -0.81 22.17
C GLU A 59 -20.58 0.40 22.28
N GLU A 60 -21.04 1.41 23.04
CA GLU A 60 -20.35 2.66 23.39
C GLU A 60 -18.88 2.46 23.81
N GLY A 61 -17.98 2.38 22.83
CA GLY A 61 -16.54 2.27 23.06
C GLY A 61 -15.82 3.61 22.98
N ALA A 62 -15.49 4.21 24.13
CA ALA A 62 -14.38 5.16 24.33
C ALA A 62 -14.12 6.20 23.22
N GLY A 63 -15.14 6.96 22.85
CA GLY A 63 -14.92 8.28 22.24
C GLY A 63 -14.88 9.37 23.32
N PRO A 64 -14.29 10.54 23.07
CA PRO A 64 -14.45 11.68 23.97
C PRO A 64 -15.95 11.92 24.24
N SER A 65 -16.30 12.33 25.46
CA SER A 65 -17.70 12.48 25.89
C SER A 65 -18.55 13.21 24.85
N GLY A 66 -19.57 12.53 24.32
CA GLY A 66 -20.48 13.08 23.30
C GLY A 66 -20.19 12.67 21.85
N SER A 67 -19.12 11.91 21.55
CA SER A 67 -18.92 11.34 20.21
C SER A 67 -19.56 9.97 20.04
N SER A 68 -20.04 9.67 18.83
CA SER A 68 -20.56 8.36 18.43
C SER A 68 -19.61 7.71 17.43
N ALA A 69 -19.36 6.40 17.58
CA ALA A 69 -18.50 5.65 16.68
C ALA A 69 -19.33 4.94 15.61
N LEU A 70 -18.92 5.06 14.36
CA LEU A 70 -19.47 4.32 13.22
C LEU A 70 -18.39 3.39 12.68
N ASN A 71 -18.67 2.08 12.72
CA ASN A 71 -17.79 1.06 12.14
C ASN A 71 -18.17 0.84 10.68
N ILE A 72 -17.19 0.89 9.79
CA ILE A 72 -17.37 0.71 8.36
C ILE A 72 -16.43 -0.39 7.89
N THR A 73 -16.98 -1.36 7.16
CA THR A 73 -16.19 -2.31 6.39
C THR A 73 -15.95 -1.74 5.00
N LEU A 74 -14.68 -1.52 4.65
CA LEU A 74 -14.25 -1.08 3.32
C LEU A 74 -13.72 -2.26 2.53
N THR A 75 -14.23 -2.46 1.32
CA THR A 75 -13.79 -3.53 0.42
C THR A 75 -13.21 -2.93 -0.86
N ALA A 76 -11.93 -3.21 -1.11
CA ALA A 76 -11.27 -2.90 -2.37
C ALA A 76 -11.54 -4.00 -3.41
N PRO A 77 -11.76 -3.66 -4.69
CA PRO A 77 -11.78 -4.65 -5.75
C PRO A 77 -10.37 -5.25 -5.95
N PRO A 78 -10.25 -6.50 -6.46
CA PRO A 78 -8.97 -7.19 -6.62
C PRO A 78 -8.00 -6.50 -7.61
N ASP A 79 -8.51 -5.69 -8.52
CA ASP A 79 -7.76 -4.93 -9.53
C ASP A 79 -7.52 -3.46 -9.13
N ALA A 80 -7.84 -3.08 -7.89
CA ALA A 80 -7.58 -1.73 -7.39
C ALA A 80 -6.09 -1.37 -7.54
N PRO A 81 -5.76 -0.16 -8.02
CA PRO A 81 -4.37 0.27 -8.10
C PRO A 81 -3.68 0.21 -6.73
N ILE A 82 -2.53 -0.47 -6.64
CA ILE A 82 -1.76 -0.53 -5.39
C ILE A 82 -1.13 0.84 -5.09
N GLY A 83 -0.99 1.20 -3.82
CA GLY A 83 -0.81 2.60 -3.53
C GLY A 83 -0.86 3.02 -2.07
N ARG A 84 -0.23 4.16 -1.76
CA ARG A 84 -0.62 4.95 -0.58
C ARG A 84 -1.83 5.79 -0.95
N TYR A 85 -2.98 5.43 -0.43
CA TYR A 85 -4.23 6.16 -0.59
C TYR A 85 -4.36 7.20 0.51
N ARG A 86 -4.68 8.43 0.09
CA ARG A 86 -5.21 9.44 0.99
C ARG A 86 -6.69 9.19 1.20
N LEU A 87 -7.09 9.04 2.45
CA LEU A 87 -8.49 8.89 2.86
C LEU A 87 -9.04 10.21 3.39
N SER A 88 -10.21 10.60 2.89
CA SER A 88 -11.04 11.68 3.45
C SER A 88 -12.49 11.22 3.55
N VAL A 89 -13.27 11.85 4.42
CA VAL A 89 -14.70 11.57 4.62
C VAL A 89 -15.49 12.84 4.33
N LYS A 90 -16.51 12.71 3.49
CA LYS A 90 -17.49 13.75 3.20
C LYS A 90 -18.84 13.34 3.77
N THR A 91 -19.50 14.26 4.46
CA THR A 91 -20.84 14.06 5.01
C THR A 91 -21.79 15.10 4.43
N ARG A 92 -23.06 14.70 4.29
CA ARG A 92 -24.15 15.59 3.90
C ARG A 92 -25.27 15.41 4.90
N THR A 93 -25.72 16.50 5.50
CA THR A 93 -26.81 16.50 6.49
C THR A 93 -27.81 17.59 6.12
N GLY A 94 -28.91 17.72 6.87
CA GLY A 94 -29.84 18.86 6.71
C GLY A 94 -29.20 20.24 6.89
N ALA A 95 -28.04 20.33 7.56
CA ALA A 95 -27.28 21.57 7.74
C ALA A 95 -26.35 21.90 6.55
N GLY A 96 -26.19 20.98 5.59
CA GLY A 96 -25.30 21.12 4.43
C GLY A 96 -24.24 20.03 4.33
N GLU A 97 -23.27 20.26 3.45
CA GLU A 97 -22.14 19.36 3.20
C GLU A 97 -20.91 19.75 4.02
N TYR A 98 -20.18 18.74 4.47
CA TYR A 98 -18.93 18.89 5.20
C TYR A 98 -17.90 17.91 4.68
N ALA A 99 -16.64 18.35 4.54
CA ALA A 99 -15.51 17.50 4.23
C ALA A 99 -14.54 17.54 5.40
N ALA A 100 -14.19 16.36 5.94
CA ALA A 100 -13.22 16.27 7.00
C ALA A 100 -11.86 16.82 6.53
N PRO A 101 -11.15 17.61 7.37
CA PRO A 101 -9.79 18.04 7.08
C PRO A 101 -8.90 16.85 6.76
N PHE A 102 -7.95 17.07 5.86
CA PHE A 102 -6.95 16.05 5.56
C PHE A 102 -6.09 15.77 6.80
N ASP A 103 -5.93 14.49 7.11
CA ASP A 103 -5.00 14.00 8.11
C ASP A 103 -4.20 12.83 7.52
N ALA A 104 -2.89 13.00 7.44
CA ALA A 104 -1.98 11.99 6.90
C ALA A 104 -1.93 10.70 7.74
N ALA A 105 -2.38 10.75 9.00
CA ALA A 105 -2.52 9.56 9.85
C ALA A 105 -3.62 8.60 9.35
N ASN A 106 -4.55 9.09 8.53
CA ASN A 106 -5.63 8.29 7.94
C ASN A 106 -5.24 7.66 6.59
N ASP A 107 -4.07 8.01 6.04
CA ASP A 107 -3.57 7.37 4.82
C ASP A 107 -3.32 5.89 5.08
N PHE A 108 -3.63 5.05 4.10
CA PHE A 108 -3.35 3.61 4.16
C PHE A 108 -2.65 3.13 2.90
N PHE A 109 -1.97 2.00 3.00
CA PHE A 109 -1.35 1.33 1.86
C PHE A 109 -2.21 0.16 1.41
N LEU A 110 -2.58 0.16 0.14
CA LEU A 110 -3.13 -0.99 -0.54
C LEU A 110 -2.01 -1.69 -1.30
N LEU A 111 -1.86 -2.99 -1.07
CA LEU A 111 -0.86 -3.85 -1.72
C LEU A 111 -1.58 -4.90 -2.56
N PHE A 112 -0.81 -5.60 -3.39
CA PHE A 112 -1.30 -6.82 -4.03
C PHE A 112 -1.71 -7.85 -2.98
N ASN A 113 -2.70 -8.69 -3.31
CA ASN A 113 -3.20 -9.71 -2.42
C ASN A 113 -3.08 -11.12 -3.02
N PRO A 114 -1.94 -11.80 -2.81
CA PRO A 114 -1.73 -13.14 -3.35
C PRO A 114 -2.58 -14.23 -2.63
N TRP A 115 -3.32 -13.89 -1.57
CA TRP A 115 -4.32 -14.77 -0.94
C TRP A 115 -5.69 -14.70 -1.60
N CYS A 116 -5.96 -13.69 -2.43
CA CYS A 116 -7.24 -13.47 -3.08
C CYS A 116 -7.28 -14.17 -4.45
N PRO A 117 -8.18 -15.15 -4.69
CA PRO A 117 -8.27 -15.87 -5.98
C PRO A 117 -8.55 -15.00 -7.20
N ASP A 118 -9.17 -13.84 -6.99
CA ASP A 118 -9.52 -12.89 -8.04
C ASP A 118 -8.40 -11.86 -8.29
N ASP A 119 -7.34 -11.84 -7.48
CA ASP A 119 -6.18 -10.97 -7.68
C ASP A 119 -5.23 -11.60 -8.70
N GLN A 120 -4.64 -10.77 -9.56
CA GLN A 120 -3.73 -11.21 -10.62
C GLN A 120 -2.48 -11.93 -10.10
N VAL A 121 -2.09 -11.71 -8.83
CA VAL A 121 -0.93 -12.38 -8.21
C VAL A 121 -1.31 -13.54 -7.29
N TYR A 122 -2.54 -14.06 -7.40
CA TYR A 122 -3.00 -15.17 -6.59
C TYR A 122 -2.03 -16.36 -6.62
N MET A 123 -1.75 -16.93 -5.45
CA MET A 123 -1.02 -18.18 -5.30
C MET A 123 -1.88 -19.18 -4.52
N GLU A 124 -2.16 -20.33 -5.14
CA GLU A 124 -3.01 -21.38 -4.56
C GLU A 124 -2.37 -22.02 -3.32
N LYS A 125 -1.04 -22.22 -3.35
CA LYS A 125 -0.33 -22.95 -2.29
C LYS A 125 0.18 -22.01 -1.21
N THR A 126 -0.19 -22.31 0.04
CA THR A 126 0.35 -21.62 1.22
C THR A 126 1.88 -21.73 1.31
N SER A 127 2.49 -22.82 0.84
CA SER A 127 3.97 -22.94 0.80
C SER A 127 4.62 -21.88 -0.08
N ASP A 128 4.00 -21.56 -1.20
CA ASP A 128 4.53 -20.64 -2.20
C ASP A 128 4.35 -19.20 -1.71
N LEU A 129 3.23 -18.91 -1.03
CA LEU A 129 3.03 -17.66 -0.31
C LEU A 129 4.09 -17.44 0.78
N ASN A 130 4.40 -18.50 1.54
CA ASN A 130 5.43 -18.42 2.58
C ASN A 130 6.80 -18.14 1.99
N GLU A 131 7.17 -18.78 0.87
CA GLU A 131 8.49 -18.62 0.26
C GLU A 131 8.65 -17.33 -0.56
N TYR A 132 7.67 -16.98 -1.39
CA TYR A 132 7.80 -15.90 -2.36
C TYR A 132 7.30 -14.54 -1.86
N VAL A 133 6.50 -14.53 -0.79
CA VAL A 133 5.90 -13.29 -0.26
C VAL A 133 6.42 -13.00 1.14
N LEU A 134 6.31 -13.97 2.05
CA LEU A 134 6.59 -13.75 3.47
C LEU A 134 8.04 -14.01 3.88
N ASN A 135 8.78 -14.84 3.14
CA ASN A 135 10.16 -15.16 3.50
C ASN A 135 11.06 -13.95 3.24
N GLU A 136 11.61 -13.38 4.30
CA GLU A 136 12.49 -12.20 4.23
C GLU A 136 13.95 -12.57 3.98
N THR A 137 14.27 -13.86 3.86
CA THR A 137 15.62 -14.33 3.62
C THR A 137 15.66 -15.36 2.50
N GLY A 138 16.70 -15.35 1.69
CA GLY A 138 16.85 -16.31 0.62
C GLY A 138 18.29 -16.68 0.36
N ARG A 139 18.50 -17.41 -0.74
CA ARG A 139 19.82 -17.82 -1.21
C ARG A 139 20.03 -17.33 -2.62
N ILE A 140 21.22 -16.80 -2.88
CA ILE A 140 21.70 -16.47 -4.22
C ILE A 140 22.78 -17.49 -4.56
N PHE A 141 22.55 -18.23 -5.64
CA PHE A 141 23.52 -19.18 -6.18
C PHE A 141 24.48 -18.48 -7.15
N TYR A 142 25.76 -18.84 -7.09
CA TYR A 142 26.82 -18.29 -7.94
C TYR A 142 27.94 -19.34 -8.14
N GLY A 143 28.98 -18.98 -8.89
CA GLY A 143 30.06 -19.90 -9.24
C GLY A 143 29.87 -20.45 -10.65
N THR A 144 30.19 -21.73 -10.84
CA THR A 144 30.03 -22.44 -12.13
C THR A 144 29.03 -23.58 -11.99
N GLU A 145 28.63 -24.18 -13.10
CA GLU A 145 27.77 -25.36 -13.12
C GLU A 145 28.37 -26.53 -12.31
N ASP A 146 29.69 -26.74 -12.42
CA ASP A 146 30.42 -27.79 -11.71
C ASP A 146 30.76 -27.42 -10.25
N GLN A 147 30.70 -26.13 -9.90
CA GLN A 147 31.06 -25.62 -8.59
C GLN A 147 30.08 -24.53 -8.15
N ILE A 148 28.89 -24.98 -7.75
CA ILE A 148 27.83 -24.13 -7.25
C ILE A 148 28.16 -23.70 -5.81
N ALA A 149 28.29 -22.39 -5.62
CA ALA A 149 28.34 -21.76 -4.32
C ALA A 149 27.01 -21.06 -4.04
N GLU A 150 26.71 -20.84 -2.76
CA GLU A 150 25.53 -20.12 -2.32
C GLU A 150 25.92 -19.03 -1.33
N ARG A 151 25.11 -17.97 -1.28
CA ARG A 151 25.17 -16.96 -0.24
C ARG A 151 23.77 -16.68 0.27
N SER A 152 23.64 -16.52 1.59
CA SER A 152 22.40 -16.01 2.18
C SER A 152 22.22 -14.54 1.81
N TRP A 153 20.95 -14.14 1.64
CA TRP A 153 20.57 -12.76 1.37
C TRP A 153 19.37 -12.37 2.23
N ASN A 154 19.46 -11.23 2.90
CA ASN A 154 18.34 -10.65 3.64
C ASN A 154 17.57 -9.67 2.73
N TYR A 155 16.37 -10.04 2.30
CA TYR A 155 15.49 -9.18 1.52
C TYR A 155 14.94 -8.04 2.39
N GLY A 156 14.43 -8.36 3.59
CA GLY A 156 13.91 -7.39 4.57
C GLY A 156 12.77 -6.52 4.04
N GLN A 157 11.81 -7.11 3.33
CA GLN A 157 10.68 -6.42 2.73
C GLN A 157 9.63 -5.94 3.74
N VAL A 158 9.57 -6.54 4.94
CA VAL A 158 8.65 -6.11 6.00
C VAL A 158 9.38 -5.09 6.89
N PRO A 159 8.86 -3.86 7.05
CA PRO A 159 9.48 -2.89 7.96
C PRO A 159 9.52 -3.47 9.37
N GLN A 160 10.71 -3.51 9.99
CA GLN A 160 10.91 -4.08 11.33
C GLN A 160 10.13 -3.34 12.44
N LYS A 161 9.40 -2.25 12.13
CA LYS A 161 8.51 -1.53 13.06
C LYS A 161 7.31 -0.92 12.34
N TRP A 162 6.13 -1.50 12.52
CA TRP A 162 4.83 -0.86 12.26
C TRP A 162 4.53 0.36 13.17
N GLY A 163 5.43 0.70 14.11
CA GLY A 163 5.22 1.69 15.17
C GLY A 163 6.11 2.95 15.12
N GLY A 164 6.70 3.31 13.99
CA GLY A 164 7.48 4.55 13.88
C GLY A 164 7.56 5.06 12.44
N PRO A 165 7.78 6.37 12.22
CA PRO A 165 7.80 6.95 10.88
C PRO A 165 9.12 6.59 10.19
N GLN A 166 9.29 5.34 9.78
CA GLN A 166 10.31 5.02 8.80
C GLN A 166 9.74 5.41 7.45
N LYS A 167 10.32 6.47 6.88
CA LYS A 167 10.04 6.89 5.52
C LYS A 167 10.37 5.73 4.57
N LEU A 168 9.40 4.87 4.27
CA LEU A 168 9.31 4.29 2.93
C LEU A 168 8.86 5.43 2.02
N GLY A 169 9.79 6.35 1.79
CA GLY A 169 9.53 7.71 1.33
C GLY A 169 10.71 8.26 0.57
N GLY A 170 11.38 7.40 -0.20
CA GLY A 170 11.99 7.83 -1.44
C GLY A 170 10.87 7.90 -2.47
N THR A 171 10.24 9.06 -2.64
CA THR A 171 9.55 9.32 -3.90
C THR A 171 10.64 9.23 -4.97
N PRO A 172 10.58 8.29 -5.92
CA PRO A 172 11.54 8.30 -7.00
C PRO A 172 11.36 9.66 -7.70
N LYS A 173 12.47 10.39 -7.91
CA LYS A 173 12.44 11.75 -8.51
C LYS A 173 11.82 11.77 -9.91
N LYS A 174 11.59 10.58 -10.48
CA LYS A 174 10.76 10.31 -11.65
C LYS A 174 9.91 9.06 -11.37
N PRO A 175 8.67 8.96 -11.86
CA PRO A 175 7.94 7.70 -11.81
C PRO A 175 8.75 6.63 -12.54
N ALA A 176 9.01 5.49 -11.88
CA ALA A 176 9.62 4.35 -12.55
C ALA A 176 8.76 3.99 -13.79
N PRO A 177 9.34 3.74 -14.97
CA PRO A 177 8.61 3.15 -16.09
C PRO A 177 7.96 1.85 -15.62
N GLN A 178 6.85 1.42 -16.23
CA GLN A 178 6.17 0.18 -15.84
C GLN A 178 7.17 -0.98 -15.85
N THR A 179 7.66 -1.38 -14.68
CA THR A 179 8.66 -2.43 -14.56
C THR A 179 8.02 -3.81 -14.68
N HIS A 180 6.71 -3.90 -14.38
CA HIS A 180 5.90 -5.10 -14.52
C HIS A 180 4.44 -4.74 -14.85
N VAL A 181 3.75 -5.63 -15.58
CA VAL A 181 2.30 -5.52 -15.83
C VAL A 181 1.59 -5.44 -14.47
N GLY A 182 0.84 -4.37 -14.23
CA GLY A 182 0.04 -4.19 -13.01
C GLY A 182 0.64 -3.32 -11.91
N VAL A 183 1.92 -2.92 -11.96
CA VAL A 183 2.50 -1.98 -10.97
C VAL A 183 2.27 -0.54 -11.42
N PRO A 184 1.58 0.31 -10.63
CA PRO A 184 1.38 1.71 -10.97
C PRO A 184 2.71 2.48 -11.07
N PRO A 185 2.81 3.46 -11.98
CA PRO A 185 3.99 4.31 -12.09
C PRO A 185 4.32 4.97 -10.75
N GLY A 186 5.55 4.76 -10.25
CA GLY A 186 6.01 5.27 -8.95
C GLY A 186 5.97 4.28 -7.78
N PHE A 187 5.44 3.06 -7.98
CA PHE A 187 5.52 1.96 -7.00
C PHE A 187 6.61 0.91 -7.31
N GLY A 188 7.24 0.98 -8.49
CA GLY A 188 8.41 0.17 -8.81
C GLY A 188 9.70 0.78 -8.28
N VAL A 189 10.63 -0.06 -7.80
CA VAL A 189 12.01 0.35 -7.51
C VAL A 189 12.83 0.22 -8.78
N GLN A 190 13.41 1.32 -9.24
CA GLN A 190 14.36 1.29 -10.35
C GLN A 190 15.73 0.91 -9.80
N VAL A 191 16.19 -0.31 -10.08
CA VAL A 191 17.39 -0.86 -9.44
C VAL A 191 18.67 -0.29 -10.06
N ASN A 192 18.73 -0.11 -11.37
CA ASN A 192 19.92 0.40 -12.07
C ASN A 192 19.84 1.92 -12.30
N SER A 193 20.91 2.63 -11.95
CA SER A 193 20.98 4.09 -12.02
C SER A 193 21.37 4.68 -13.36
N LEU A 194 21.79 3.85 -14.33
CA LEU A 194 22.48 4.31 -15.54
C LEU A 194 21.70 5.35 -16.37
N ASP A 195 20.36 5.37 -16.31
CA ASP A 195 19.55 6.31 -17.11
C ASP A 195 18.56 7.19 -16.30
N ASP A 196 18.17 6.80 -15.07
CA ASP A 196 16.98 7.37 -14.40
C ASP A 196 17.09 7.59 -12.88
N SER A 197 18.29 7.71 -12.30
CA SER A 197 18.46 7.86 -10.83
C SER A 197 17.97 6.64 -10.02
N GLY A 198 18.18 5.44 -10.56
CA GLY A 198 17.96 4.18 -9.83
C GLY A 198 18.90 3.98 -8.63
N VAL A 199 18.62 2.93 -7.85
CA VAL A 199 19.20 2.70 -6.51
C VAL A 199 20.67 2.31 -6.53
N LEU A 200 21.13 1.57 -7.55
CA LEU A 200 22.49 1.04 -7.64
C LEU A 200 23.21 1.49 -8.92
N VAL A 201 24.50 1.79 -8.78
CA VAL A 201 25.43 2.02 -9.89
C VAL A 201 26.26 0.74 -10.07
N GLY A 202 26.22 0.14 -11.26
CA GLY A 202 27.06 -1.01 -11.58
C GLY A 202 28.52 -0.62 -11.77
N ASN A 203 29.44 -1.35 -11.14
CA ASN A 203 30.88 -1.21 -11.33
C ASN A 203 31.52 -2.61 -11.36
N TRP A 204 32.23 -2.92 -12.44
CA TRP A 204 32.94 -4.20 -12.64
C TRP A 204 34.45 -4.01 -12.82
N THR A 205 34.98 -2.82 -12.52
CA THR A 205 36.40 -2.48 -12.73
C THR A 205 37.34 -3.18 -11.74
N GLY A 206 36.80 -3.68 -10.62
CA GLY A 206 37.57 -4.23 -9.51
C GLY A 206 38.07 -3.18 -8.50
N ASP A 207 37.97 -1.89 -8.81
CA ASP A 207 38.21 -0.80 -7.88
C ASP A 207 36.88 -0.24 -7.35
N TYR A 208 36.67 -0.38 -6.05
CA TYR A 208 35.47 0.06 -5.34
C TYR A 208 35.79 1.13 -4.29
N ALA A 209 36.92 1.84 -4.38
CA ALA A 209 37.34 2.82 -3.37
C ALA A 209 36.30 3.94 -3.12
N GLN A 210 35.43 4.22 -4.09
CA GLN A 210 34.37 5.22 -4.02
C GLN A 210 32.98 4.65 -3.66
N GLY A 211 32.91 3.40 -3.20
CA GLY A 211 31.65 2.76 -2.85
C GLY A 211 31.83 1.48 -2.05
N THR A 212 30.82 0.61 -2.10
CA THR A 212 30.86 -0.69 -1.44
C THR A 212 31.12 -1.77 -2.47
N ASN A 213 32.08 -2.66 -2.20
CA ASN A 213 32.32 -3.83 -3.03
C ASN A 213 31.01 -4.65 -3.18
N PRO A 214 30.57 -5.00 -4.40
CA PRO A 214 29.32 -5.75 -4.62
C PRO A 214 29.21 -7.05 -3.80
N SER A 215 30.34 -7.71 -3.54
CA SER A 215 30.38 -8.95 -2.74
C SER A 215 30.17 -8.71 -1.24
N ALA A 216 30.38 -7.49 -0.74
CA ALA A 216 30.26 -7.16 0.68
C ALA A 216 28.81 -7.03 1.17
N TRP A 217 27.85 -6.80 0.27
CA TRP A 217 26.44 -6.70 0.63
C TRP A 217 25.87 -8.05 1.08
N ALA A 218 25.13 -8.08 2.19
CA ALA A 218 24.47 -9.29 2.70
C ALA A 218 22.94 -9.22 2.66
N GLY A 219 22.38 -8.14 2.10
CA GLY A 219 20.95 -7.90 2.06
C GLY A 219 20.58 -6.57 1.44
N SER A 220 19.30 -6.41 1.12
CA SER A 220 18.73 -5.23 0.45
C SER A 220 18.51 -4.05 1.41
N VAL A 221 18.29 -4.32 2.70
CA VAL A 221 17.98 -3.28 3.71
C VAL A 221 19.09 -2.24 3.86
N ALA A 222 20.37 -2.64 3.74
CA ALA A 222 21.48 -1.70 3.85
C ALA A 222 21.70 -0.86 2.58
N ILE A 223 21.04 -1.24 1.48
CA ILE A 223 21.11 -0.56 0.19
C ILE A 223 20.01 0.49 0.06
N LEU A 224 18.82 0.23 0.63
CA LEU A 224 17.62 1.07 0.59
C LEU A 224 17.55 2.07 1.74
#